data_AF-A0A821Q7T9-F1
#
_entry.id   AF-A0A821Q7T9-F1
#
_cell.length_a   1.000
_cell.length_b   1.000
_cell.length_c   1.000
_cell.angle_alpha   90.00
_cell.angle_beta   90.00
_cell.angle_gamma   90.00
#
_symmetry.space_group_name_H-M   'P 1'
#
loop_
_entity.id
_entity.type
_entity.pdbx_description
1 polymer ?
#
loop_
_entity_poly.entity_id
_entity_poly.type
_entity_poly.pdbx_seq_one_letter_code
_entity_poly.pdbx_strand_id
1 'polypeptide(L)'
;EKYEAAVQSCTVSIKLDPNYIKAFVRRAESYKSIDKLEEALQDYQKILELDPNNAQARREVYVRCFVFHLFDNSFNLPKKQKQKKSND
;
A
#
# COMPACT_ATOMS: atom_id res chain seq x y z
N GLU A 1 8.69 -18.98 6.97
CA GLU A 1 10.09 -18.51 7.18
C GLU A 1 10.54 -17.38 6.25
N LYS A 2 10.68 -17.56 4.93
CA LYS A 2 11.25 -16.51 4.06
C LYS A 2 10.44 -15.20 4.03
N TYR A 3 9.10 -15.28 4.07
CA TYR A 3 8.22 -14.12 4.00
C TYR A 3 8.15 -13.34 5.33
N GLU A 4 8.22 -14.02 6.47
CA GLU A 4 8.21 -13.36 7.78
C GLU A 4 9.49 -12.56 8.01
N ALA A 5 10.65 -13.11 7.62
CA ALA A 5 11.91 -12.38 7.64
C ALA A 5 11.90 -11.16 6.68
N ALA A 6 11.25 -11.29 5.53
CA ALA A 6 11.07 -10.17 4.60
C ALA A 6 10.19 -9.06 5.21
N VAL A 7 9.10 -9.42 5.90
CA VAL A 7 8.25 -8.46 6.63
C VAL A 7 9.05 -7.71 7.69
N GLN A 8 9.88 -8.42 8.47
CA GLN A 8 10.73 -7.80 9.49
C GLN A 8 11.74 -6.82 8.87
N SER A 9 12.42 -7.24 7.80
CA SER A 9 13.41 -6.41 7.08
C SER A 9 12.77 -5.15 6.50
N CYS A 10 11.57 -5.28 5.91
CA CYS A 10 10.83 -4.14 5.39
C CYS A 10 10.36 -3.22 6.53
N THR A 11 9.97 -3.78 7.68
CA THR A 11 9.55 -2.99 8.85
C THR A 11 10.70 -2.15 9.41
N VAL A 12 11.93 -2.69 9.46
CA VAL A 12 13.10 -1.90 9.83
C VAL A 12 13.35 -0.80 8.80
N SER A 13 13.25 -1.11 7.51
CA SER A 13 13.41 -0.12 6.43
C SER A 13 12.40 1.02 6.53
N ILE A 14 11.14 0.72 6.87
CA ILE A 14 10.07 1.70 7.07
C ILE A 14 10.31 2.54 8.33
N LYS A 15 10.90 1.97 9.38
CA LYS A 15 11.31 2.74 10.57
C LYS A 15 12.43 3.72 10.27
N LEU A 16 13.35 3.35 9.36
CA LEU A 16 14.44 4.22 8.92
C LEU A 16 13.96 5.30 7.95
N ASP A 17 13.10 4.94 7.00
CA ASP A 17 12.47 5.86 6.06
C ASP A 17 10.95 5.56 5.95
N PRO A 18 10.10 6.36 6.61
CA PRO A 18 8.65 6.16 6.59
C PRO A 18 8.01 6.50 5.24
N ASN A 19 8.76 7.10 4.31
CA ASN A 19 8.30 7.42 2.97
C ASN A 19 8.80 6.40 1.93
N TYR A 20 9.46 5.31 2.36
CA TYR A 20 10.04 4.34 1.44
C TYR A 20 9.01 3.39 0.83
N ILE A 21 8.36 3.86 -0.24
CA ILE A 21 7.28 3.16 -0.96
C ILE A 21 7.66 1.71 -1.32
N LYS A 22 8.90 1.46 -1.77
CA LYS A 22 9.33 0.10 -2.16
C LYS A 22 9.34 -0.88 -0.99
N ALA A 23 9.63 -0.43 0.24
CA ALA A 23 9.56 -1.29 1.41
C ALA A 23 8.11 -1.65 1.75
N PHE A 24 7.17 -0.72 1.64
CA PHE A 24 5.75 -1.02 1.80
C PHE A 24 5.26 -2.03 0.76
N VAL A 25 5.67 -1.90 -0.51
CA VAL A 25 5.27 -2.85 -1.57
C VAL A 25 5.76 -4.25 -1.26
N ARG A 26 7.05 -4.41 -0.91
CA ARG A 26 7.63 -5.70 -0.57
C ARG A 26 7.00 -6.31 0.69
N ARG A 27 6.66 -5.47 1.68
CA ARG A 27 5.99 -5.92 2.90
C ARG A 27 4.57 -6.42 2.60
N ALA A 28 3.82 -5.68 1.78
CA ALA A 28 2.48 -6.06 1.35
C ALA A 28 2.46 -7.37 0.52
N GLU A 29 3.41 -7.57 -0.38
CA GLU A 29 3.58 -8.82 -1.13
C GLU A 29 3.93 -10.01 -0.23
N SER A 30 4.78 -9.77 0.77
CA SER A 30 5.13 -10.79 1.76
C SER A 30 3.92 -11.14 2.62
N TYR A 31 3.12 -10.16 3.02
CA TYR A 31 1.86 -10.36 3.75
C TYR A 31 0.83 -11.15 2.93
N LYS A 32 0.68 -10.85 1.62
CA LYS A 32 -0.17 -11.65 0.72
C LYS A 32 0.28 -13.12 0.66
N SER A 33 1.58 -13.37 0.69
CA SER A 33 2.15 -14.72 0.62
C SER A 33 1.95 -15.54 1.90
N ILE A 34 1.64 -14.89 3.02
CA ILE A 34 1.30 -15.53 4.31
C ILE A 34 -0.18 -15.37 4.68
N ASP A 35 -1.02 -15.08 3.68
CA ASP A 35 -2.48 -14.91 3.77
C ASP A 35 -2.95 -13.78 4.72
N LYS A 36 -2.05 -12.85 5.03
CA LYS A 36 -2.30 -11.65 5.85
C LYS A 36 -2.77 -10.48 5.01
N LEU A 37 -3.95 -10.65 4.41
CA LEU A 37 -4.47 -9.70 3.42
C LEU A 37 -4.85 -8.34 4.02
N GLU A 38 -5.26 -8.30 5.29
CA GLU A 38 -5.62 -7.04 5.97
C GLU A 38 -4.38 -6.16 6.20
N GLU A 39 -3.28 -6.75 6.68
CA GLU A 39 -2.02 -6.04 6.86
C GLU A 39 -1.43 -5.58 5.51
N ALA A 40 -1.55 -6.40 4.46
CA ALA A 40 -1.15 -6.00 3.11
C ALA A 40 -1.94 -4.78 2.61
N LEU A 41 -3.24 -4.71 2.90
CA LEU A 41 -4.08 -3.58 2.50
C LEU A 41 -3.71 -2.29 3.20
N GLN A 42 -3.38 -2.34 4.49
CA GLN A 42 -2.88 -1.18 5.22
C GLN A 42 -1.59 -0.63 4.57
N ASP A 43 -0.69 -1.52 4.17
CA ASP A 43 0.53 -1.12 3.45
C ASP A 43 0.22 -0.49 2.09
N TYR A 44 -0.72 -1.05 1.32
CA TYR A 44 -1.15 -0.45 0.05
C TYR A 44 -1.87 0.88 0.22
N GLN A 45 -2.66 1.06 1.27
CA GLN A 45 -3.25 2.36 1.61
C GLN A 45 -2.16 3.38 1.90
N LYS A 46 -1.12 3.00 2.66
CA LYS A 46 0.00 3.90 2.93
C LYS A 46 0.77 4.27 1.67
N ILE A 47 0.94 3.32 0.75
CA ILE A 47 1.52 3.61 -0.57
C ILE A 47 0.66 4.62 -1.34
N LEU A 48 -0.66 4.53 -1.30
CA LEU A 48 -1.55 5.49 -1.97
C LEU A 48 -1.60 6.86 -1.29
N GLU A 49 -1.34 6.94 0.02
CA GLU A 49 -1.15 8.22 0.71
C GLU A 49 0.13 8.92 0.24
N LEU A 50 1.21 8.16 0.03
CA LEU A 50 2.52 8.68 -0.40
C LEU A 50 2.58 8.95 -1.91
N ASP A 51 2.10 8.00 -2.70
CA ASP A 51 1.98 8.07 -4.16
C ASP A 51 0.56 7.64 -4.59
N PRO A 52 -0.36 8.62 -4.70
CA PRO A 52 -1.72 8.36 -5.16
C PRO A 52 -1.79 7.78 -6.58
N ASN A 53 -0.73 7.93 -7.38
CA ASN A 53 -0.66 7.47 -8.76
C ASN A 53 -0.10 6.05 -8.90
N ASN A 54 0.24 5.39 -7.79
CA ASN A 54 0.74 4.03 -7.80
C ASN A 54 -0.33 3.04 -8.30
N ALA A 55 -0.21 2.60 -9.55
CA ALA A 55 -1.17 1.71 -10.19
C ALA A 55 -1.26 0.34 -9.50
N GLN A 56 -0.15 -0.15 -8.93
CA GLN A 56 -0.10 -1.43 -8.25
C GLN A 56 -0.93 -1.39 -6.95
N ALA A 57 -0.65 -0.43 -6.08
CA ALA A 57 -1.39 -0.26 -4.84
C ALA A 57 -2.88 0.02 -5.09
N ARG A 58 -3.18 0.82 -6.13
CA ARG A 58 -4.57 1.09 -6.51
C ARG A 58 -5.31 -0.18 -6.94
N ARG A 59 -4.68 -1.06 -7.74
CA ARG A 59 -5.29 -2.33 -8.12
C ARG A 59 -5.58 -3.20 -6.91
N GLU A 60 -4.60 -3.37 -6.02
CA GLU A 60 -4.72 -4.26 -4.86
C GLU A 60 -5.79 -3.77 -3.86
N VAL A 61 -5.82 -2.46 -3.60
CA VAL A 61 -6.87 -1.84 -2.79
C VAL A 61 -8.23 -1.96 -3.48
N TYR A 62 -8.31 -1.69 -4.79
CA TYR A 62 -9.57 -1.75 -5.53
C TYR A 62 -10.12 -3.17 -5.66
N VAL A 63 -9.27 -4.19 -5.79
CA VAL A 63 -9.71 -5.60 -5.82
C VAL A 63 -10.40 -5.97 -4.50
N ARG A 64 -9.90 -5.51 -3.35
CA ARG A 64 -10.58 -5.74 -2.07
C ARG A 64 -11.79 -4.81 -1.89
N CYS A 65 -11.67 -3.54 -2.25
CA CYS A 65 -12.77 -2.59 -2.17
C CYS A 65 -13.94 -3.03 -3.05
N PHE A 66 -13.71 -3.62 -4.22
CA PHE A 66 -14.77 -4.18 -5.04
C PHE A 66 -15.48 -5.38 -4.37
N VAL A 67 -14.78 -6.11 -3.51
CA VAL A 67 -15.37 -7.19 -2.69
C VAL A 67 -16.11 -6.63 -1.46
N PHE A 68 -15.66 -5.52 -0.87
CA PHE A 68 -16.29 -4.89 0.31
C PHE A 68 -17.30 -3.78 0.01
N HIS A 69 -17.30 -3.18 -1.18
CA HIS A 69 -18.20 -2.08 -1.60
C HIS A 69 -19.66 -2.49 -1.75
N LEU A 70 -19.99 -3.78 -1.57
CA LEU A 70 -21.36 -4.18 -1.33
C LEU A 70 -21.85 -3.80 0.08
N PHE A 71 -20.99 -3.44 1.04
CA PHE A 71 -21.39 -3.25 2.44
C PHE A 71 -20.95 -1.99 3.18
N ASP A 72 -19.93 -1.23 2.76
CA ASP A 72 -19.59 0.00 3.51
C ASP A 72 -19.13 1.18 2.63
N ASN A 73 -19.76 2.32 2.84
CA ASN A 73 -19.68 3.55 2.04
C ASN A 73 -18.59 4.51 2.54
N SER A 74 -17.57 3.96 3.20
CA SER A 74 -16.60 4.74 3.98
C SER A 74 -15.24 4.93 3.28
N PHE A 75 -15.08 4.49 2.03
CA PHE A 75 -13.79 4.59 1.32
C PHE A 75 -13.58 5.96 0.67
N ASN A 76 -12.93 6.88 1.39
CA ASN A 76 -12.51 8.17 0.87
C ASN A 76 -11.17 8.00 0.11
N LEU A 77 -11.23 7.80 -1.21
CA LEU A 77 -10.03 7.86 -2.05
C LEU A 77 -9.35 9.22 -1.84
N PRO A 78 -8.02 9.29 -1.60
CA PRO A 78 -7.32 10.56 -1.56
C PRO A 78 -7.53 11.26 -2.91
N LYS A 79 -8.27 12.38 -2.89
CA LYS A 79 -8.57 13.17 -4.07
C LYS A 79 -7.24 13.55 -4.73
N LYS A 80 -7.07 13.21 -6.01
CA LYS A 80 -5.89 13.52 -6.84
C LYS A 80 -5.36 14.92 -6.51
N GLN A 81 -4.25 15.03 -5.76
CA GLN A 81 -3.50 16.27 -5.74
C GLN A 81 -2.82 16.39 -7.10
N LYS A 82 -3.23 17.40 -7.87
CA LYS A 82 -2.62 17.76 -9.14
C LYS A 82 -1.12 17.97 -8.89
N GLN A 83 -0.30 17.06 -9.39
CA GLN A 83 1.15 17.25 -9.48
C GLN A 83 1.37 18.53 -10.30
N LYS A 84 1.74 19.63 -9.63
CA LYS A 84 2.42 20.75 -10.30
C LYS A 84 3.72 20.16 -10.83
N LYS A 85 3.77 19.89 -12.12
CA LYS A 85 5.03 19.78 -12.85
C LYS A 85 5.70 21.14 -12.73
N SER A 86 6.69 21.25 -11.86
CA SER A 86 7.70 22.30 -11.92
C SER A 86 8.99 21.62 -12.39
N ASN A 87 9.17 21.56 -13.71
CA ASN A 87 10.47 21.40 -14.32
C ASN A 87 10.56 22.54 -15.35
N ASP A 88 11.46 23.48 -15.03
CA ASP A 88 12.19 24.45 -15.85
C ASP A 88 11.44 25.34 -16.86
#